data_AF-A0A5Y0S627-F1
#
_entry.id   AF-A0A5Y0S627-F1
#
_cell.length_a   1.000
_cell.length_b   1.000
_cell.length_c   1.000
_cell.angle_alpha   90.00
_cell.angle_beta   90.00
_cell.angle_gamma   90.00
#
_symmetry.space_group_name_H-M   'P 1'
#
loop_
_entity.id
_entity.type
_entity.pdbx_description
1 polymer ?
#
loop_
_entity_poly.entity_id
_entity_poly.type
_entity_poly.pdbx_seq_one_letter_code
_entity_poly.pdbx_strand_id
1 'polypeptide(L)'
;MTNFKPLDGFSQAHADDVFYFDANASDEALIDNATNRIYNLMSLHSDIAGLHKDNQIDASYLSAVSTYLLSDAYSLLTELSDRQMKNQGNSDKTLIDQQAKAIIALTEIIGKNARAKDEQERDHE
;
A
#
# COMPACT_ATOMS: atom_id res chain seq x y z
N MET A 1 -9.66 -17.53 -21.24
CA MET A 1 -8.90 -18.07 -20.09
C MET A 1 -8.68 -16.92 -19.13
N THR A 2 -9.01 -17.07 -17.85
CA THR A 2 -8.72 -16.08 -16.82
C THR A 2 -7.21 -15.99 -16.62
N ASN A 3 -6.65 -14.81 -16.88
CA ASN A 3 -5.22 -14.55 -16.76
C ASN A 3 -4.99 -13.93 -15.38
N PHE A 4 -4.73 -14.76 -14.37
CA PHE A 4 -4.48 -14.27 -13.02
C PHE A 4 -3.00 -14.00 -12.81
N LYS A 5 -2.67 -12.84 -12.25
CA LYS A 5 -1.30 -12.45 -11.88
C LYS A 5 -1.16 -12.36 -10.37
N PRO A 6 -0.05 -12.83 -9.79
CA PRO A 6 0.18 -12.73 -8.36
C PRO A 6 0.36 -11.26 -7.96
N LEU A 7 -0.09 -10.91 -6.76
CA LEU A 7 0.34 -9.69 -6.08
C LEU A 7 1.81 -9.85 -5.61
N ASP A 8 2.45 -8.77 -5.17
CA ASP A 8 3.85 -8.77 -4.74
C ASP A 8 4.07 -9.65 -3.49
N GLY A 9 5.28 -10.18 -3.33
CA GLY A 9 5.62 -11.11 -2.25
C GLY A 9 5.53 -10.49 -0.85
N PHE A 10 5.63 -9.16 -0.71
CA PHE A 10 5.42 -8.51 0.59
C PHE A 10 3.97 -8.61 1.07
N SER A 11 2.99 -8.76 0.17
CA SER A 11 1.60 -9.10 0.50
C SER A 11 1.43 -10.50 1.10
N GLN A 12 2.51 -11.31 1.12
CA GLN A 12 2.45 -12.76 1.28
C GLN A 12 3.40 -13.30 2.37
N ALA A 13 4.04 -12.42 3.16
CA ALA A 13 5.17 -12.80 4.02
C ALA A 13 4.89 -13.93 5.04
N HIS A 14 3.62 -14.27 5.32
CA HIS A 14 3.22 -15.29 6.29
C HIS A 14 2.13 -16.27 5.81
N ALA A 15 1.73 -16.27 4.54
CA ALA A 15 0.67 -17.16 4.04
C ALA A 15 1.21 -18.10 2.95
N ASP A 16 0.86 -19.39 3.03
CA ASP A 16 1.09 -20.38 1.95
C ASP A 16 0.25 -20.06 0.69
N ASP A 17 -0.69 -19.11 0.80
CA ASP A 17 -1.61 -18.72 -0.25
C ASP A 17 -1.21 -17.38 -0.91
N VAL A 18 -0.97 -17.45 -2.22
CA VAL A 18 -0.68 -16.29 -3.06
C VAL A 18 -2.00 -15.59 -3.42
N PHE A 19 -2.10 -14.29 -3.15
CA PHE A 19 -3.22 -13.49 -3.65
C PHE A 19 -3.00 -13.11 -5.11
N TYR A 20 -4.07 -13.15 -5.90
CA TYR A 20 -4.04 -12.87 -7.32
C TYR A 20 -5.00 -11.75 -7.69
N PHE A 21 -4.67 -11.02 -8.76
CA PHE A 21 -5.59 -10.12 -9.43
C PHE A 21 -5.84 -10.59 -10.87
N ASP A 22 -6.99 -10.24 -11.44
CA ASP A 22 -7.28 -10.52 -12.84
C ASP A 22 -6.48 -9.56 -13.74
N ALA A 23 -5.55 -10.10 -14.51
CA ALA A 23 -4.73 -9.33 -15.44
C ALA A 23 -5.51 -8.83 -16.66
N ASN A 24 -6.78 -9.19 -16.81
CA ASN A 24 -7.71 -8.59 -17.77
C ASN A 24 -8.65 -7.56 -17.12
N ALA A 25 -8.56 -7.32 -15.81
CA ALA A 25 -9.32 -6.27 -15.15
C ALA A 25 -9.09 -4.92 -15.84
N SER A 26 -10.12 -4.06 -15.92
CA SER A 26 -9.95 -2.72 -16.48
C SER A 26 -8.98 -1.88 -15.63
N ASP A 27 -8.36 -0.89 -16.25
CA ASP A 27 -7.47 0.04 -15.56
C ASP A 27 -8.20 0.77 -14.42
N GLU A 28 -9.48 1.14 -14.63
CA GLU A 28 -10.36 1.69 -13.59
C GLU A 28 -10.52 0.72 -12.40
N ALA A 29 -10.77 -0.57 -12.66
CA ALA A 29 -10.90 -1.56 -11.59
C ALA A 29 -9.60 -1.77 -10.80
N LEU A 30 -8.43 -1.64 -11.45
CA LEU A 30 -7.14 -1.69 -10.77
C LEU A 30 -6.94 -0.44 -9.89
N ILE A 31 -7.28 0.74 -10.39
CA ILE A 31 -7.21 2.01 -9.64
C ILE A 31 -8.15 1.95 -8.43
N ASP A 32 -9.41 1.60 -8.62
CA ASP A 32 -10.41 1.53 -7.55
C ASP A 32 -9.98 0.56 -6.45
N ASN A 33 -9.44 -0.61 -6.81
CA ASN A 33 -8.93 -1.55 -5.80
C ASN A 33 -7.72 -0.99 -5.06
N ALA A 34 -6.77 -0.36 -5.76
CA ALA A 34 -5.60 0.25 -5.13
C ALA A 34 -6.00 1.37 -4.16
N THR A 35 -6.92 2.25 -4.59
CA THR A 35 -7.44 3.35 -3.76
C THR A 35 -8.22 2.83 -2.56
N ASN A 36 -9.05 1.80 -2.71
CA ASN A 36 -9.77 1.19 -1.60
C ASN A 36 -8.83 0.56 -0.56
N ARG A 37 -7.73 -0.08 -1.01
CA ARG A 37 -6.70 -0.65 -0.12
C ARG A 37 -6.01 0.45 0.70
N ILE A 38 -5.65 1.56 0.06
CA ILE A 38 -5.07 2.74 0.71
C ILE A 38 -6.07 3.37 1.68
N TYR A 39 -7.33 3.52 1.29
CA TYR A 39 -8.38 4.07 2.14
C TYR A 39 -8.59 3.22 3.40
N ASN A 40 -8.69 1.91 3.26
CA ASN A 40 -8.84 0.98 4.39
C ASN A 40 -7.65 1.06 5.34
N LEU A 41 -6.44 1.23 4.83
CA LEU A 41 -5.25 1.44 5.65
C LEU A 41 -5.34 2.75 6.44
N MET A 42 -5.77 3.84 5.79
CA MET A 42 -5.95 5.13 6.46
C MET A 42 -7.03 5.05 7.55
N SER A 43 -8.16 4.40 7.29
CA SER A 43 -9.20 4.16 8.28
C SER A 43 -8.68 3.33 9.46
N LEU A 44 -7.95 2.24 9.20
CA LEU A 44 -7.32 1.42 10.23
C LEU A 44 -6.39 2.27 11.12
N HIS A 45 -5.52 3.09 10.52
CA HIS A 45 -4.60 3.96 11.26
C HIS A 45 -5.33 5.04 12.07
N SER A 46 -6.42 5.59 11.53
CA SER A 46 -7.28 6.54 12.24
C SER A 46 -7.95 5.89 13.45
N ASP A 47 -8.48 4.67 13.30
CA ASP A 47 -9.12 3.93 14.38
C ASP A 47 -8.12 3.60 15.48
N ILE A 48 -6.90 3.21 15.11
CA ILE A 48 -5.81 2.94 16.07
C ILE A 48 -5.42 4.20 16.84
N ALA A 49 -5.32 5.34 16.17
CA ALA A 49 -5.03 6.62 16.81
C ALA A 49 -6.12 7.05 17.81
N GLY A 50 -7.36 6.58 17.62
CA GLY A 50 -8.50 6.82 18.52
C GLY A 50 -8.56 5.88 19.72
N LEU A 51 -7.71 4.85 19.81
CA LEU A 51 -7.74 3.91 20.91
C LEU A 51 -7.20 4.53 22.21
N HIS A 52 -7.80 4.12 23.33
CA HIS A 52 -7.37 4.55 24.66
C HIS A 52 -5.96 4.03 24.96
N LYS A 53 -5.15 4.78 25.71
CA LYS A 53 -3.76 4.42 26.04
C LYS A 53 -3.62 3.08 26.80
N ASP A 54 -4.71 2.62 27.41
CA ASP A 54 -4.74 1.35 28.14
C ASP A 54 -4.97 0.13 27.22
N ASN A 55 -5.29 0.36 25.94
CA ASN A 55 -5.45 -0.70 24.96
C ASN A 55 -4.06 -1.21 24.55
N GLN A 56 -3.72 -2.41 25.00
CA GLN A 56 -2.54 -3.12 24.52
C GLN A 56 -2.82 -3.67 23.13
N ILE A 57 -2.35 -2.98 22.11
CA ILE A 57 -2.35 -3.49 20.75
C ILE A 57 -0.97 -4.03 20.45
N ASP A 58 -0.91 -5.25 19.93
CA ASP A 58 0.32 -5.77 19.39
C ASP A 58 0.64 -5.09 18.05
N ALA A 59 1.63 -4.21 18.08
CA ALA A 59 2.08 -3.42 16.94
C ALA A 59 2.62 -4.29 15.79
N SER A 60 3.02 -5.53 16.06
CA SER A 60 3.53 -6.44 15.02
C SER A 60 2.44 -6.82 14.00
N TYR A 61 1.22 -7.09 14.46
CA TYR A 61 0.09 -7.38 13.58
C TYR A 61 -0.35 -6.15 12.79
N LEU A 62 -0.31 -4.96 13.41
CA LEU A 62 -0.62 -3.71 12.73
C LEU A 62 0.38 -3.41 11.62
N SER A 63 1.68 -3.61 11.90
CA SER A 63 2.74 -3.46 10.92
C SER A 63 2.55 -4.44 9.75
N ALA A 64 2.26 -5.72 10.05
CA ALA A 64 2.01 -6.74 9.02
C ALA A 64 0.83 -6.38 8.12
N VAL A 65 -0.33 -6.05 8.70
CA VAL A 65 -1.53 -5.65 7.93
C VAL A 65 -1.27 -4.41 7.08
N SER A 66 -0.53 -3.43 7.63
CA SER A 66 -0.17 -2.21 6.89
C SER A 66 0.73 -2.53 5.70
N THR A 67 1.74 -3.38 5.90
CA THR A 67 2.64 -3.84 4.84
C THR A 67 1.87 -4.60 3.76
N TYR A 68 0.91 -5.45 4.13
CA TYR A 68 0.11 -6.20 3.17
C TYR A 68 -0.76 -5.30 2.30
N LEU A 69 -1.53 -4.40 2.91
CA LEU A 69 -2.40 -3.47 2.16
C LEU A 69 -1.60 -2.54 1.24
N LEU A 70 -0.42 -2.09 1.67
CA LEU A 70 0.47 -1.27 0.83
C LEU A 70 1.08 -2.07 -0.32
N SER A 71 1.56 -3.29 -0.07
CA SER A 71 2.13 -4.16 -1.10
C SER A 71 1.09 -4.54 -2.16
N ASP A 72 -0.14 -4.83 -1.71
CA ASP A 72 -1.30 -5.06 -2.55
C ASP A 72 -1.61 -3.86 -3.46
N ALA A 73 -1.67 -2.65 -2.90
CA ALA A 73 -1.90 -1.43 -3.67
C ALA A 73 -0.75 -1.17 -4.67
N TYR A 74 0.49 -1.36 -4.23
CA TYR A 74 1.68 -1.21 -5.07
C TYR A 74 1.68 -2.15 -6.28
N SER A 75 1.26 -3.40 -6.08
CA SER A 75 1.19 -4.41 -7.14
C SER A 75 0.21 -4.01 -8.25
N LEU A 76 -0.97 -3.53 -7.87
CA LEU A 76 -1.99 -3.07 -8.82
C LEU A 76 -1.53 -1.84 -9.60
N LEU A 77 -0.89 -0.89 -8.93
CA LEU A 77 -0.36 0.33 -9.55
C LEU A 77 0.83 0.01 -10.48
N THR A 78 1.65 -0.97 -10.12
CA THR A 78 2.76 -1.44 -10.97
C THR A 78 2.22 -2.09 -12.24
N GLU A 79 1.22 -2.96 -12.16
CA GLU A 79 0.57 -3.53 -13.34
C GLU A 79 -0.03 -2.44 -14.24
N LEU A 80 -0.72 -1.46 -13.64
CA LEU A 80 -1.29 -0.33 -14.38
C LEU A 80 -0.19 0.45 -15.12
N SER A 81 0.91 0.76 -14.43
CA SER A 81 2.08 1.42 -15.01
C SER A 81 2.66 0.61 -16.19
N ASP A 82 2.83 -0.69 -16.02
CA ASP A 82 3.35 -1.59 -17.06
C ASP A 82 2.46 -1.65 -18.30
N ARG A 83 1.13 -1.67 -18.11
CA ARG A 83 0.16 -1.63 -19.21
C ARG A 83 0.25 -0.33 -19.97
N GLN A 84 0.35 0.79 -19.28
CA GLN A 84 0.48 2.10 -19.91
C GLN A 84 1.81 2.27 -20.63
N MET A 85 2.90 1.74 -20.08
CA MET A 85 4.20 1.70 -20.78
C MET A 85 4.14 0.90 -22.08
N LYS A 86 3.31 -0.15 -22.13
CA LYS A 86 3.09 -0.97 -23.33
C LYS A 86 2.10 -0.33 -24.32
N ASN A 87 1.13 0.43 -23.84
CA ASN A 87 0.00 0.95 -24.64
C ASN A 87 0.16 2.40 -25.14
N GLN A 88 1.01 3.24 -24.55
CA GLN A 88 1.14 4.64 -24.98
C GLN A 88 2.58 5.18 -24.98
N GLY A 89 2.96 5.69 -26.15
CA GLY A 89 3.84 6.84 -26.24
C GLY A 89 3.15 8.10 -25.66
N ASN A 90 3.62 8.54 -24.49
CA ASN A 90 3.81 9.95 -24.08
C ASN A 90 2.69 10.88 -23.54
N SER A 91 1.43 10.50 -23.28
CA SER A 91 0.47 11.49 -22.69
C SER A 91 -0.05 11.23 -21.27
N ASP A 92 -0.32 9.99 -20.85
CA ASP A 92 -0.89 9.74 -19.50
C ASP A 92 0.15 9.48 -18.39
N LYS A 93 1.44 9.36 -18.76
CA LYS A 93 2.54 9.09 -17.83
C LYS A 93 2.64 10.11 -16.70
N THR A 94 2.30 11.36 -16.95
CA THR A 94 2.52 12.45 -15.99
C THR A 94 1.61 12.34 -14.77
N LEU A 95 0.35 11.94 -14.96
CA LEU A 95 -0.63 11.89 -13.88
C LEU A 95 -0.37 10.70 -12.94
N ILE A 96 -0.03 9.55 -13.51
CA ILE A 96 0.25 8.33 -12.73
C ILE A 96 1.65 8.36 -12.12
N ASP A 97 2.64 8.92 -12.81
CA ASP A 97 3.94 9.21 -12.19
C ASP A 97 3.79 10.19 -11.02
N GLN A 98 2.92 11.20 -11.13
CA GLN A 98 2.60 12.09 -10.01
C GLN A 98 1.88 11.37 -8.87
N GLN A 99 0.92 10.48 -9.16
CA GLN A 99 0.21 9.71 -8.14
C GLN A 99 1.13 8.69 -7.45
N ALA A 100 1.97 7.97 -8.21
CA ALA A 100 2.96 7.05 -7.67
C ALA A 100 4.01 7.78 -6.82
N LYS A 101 4.50 8.93 -7.28
CA LYS A 101 5.41 9.79 -6.48
C LYS A 101 4.74 10.32 -5.22
N ALA A 102 3.46 10.67 -5.27
CA ALA A 102 2.71 11.10 -4.09
C ALA A 102 2.57 9.96 -3.08
N ILE A 103 2.30 8.73 -3.53
CA ILE A 103 2.25 7.55 -2.67
C ILE A 103 3.62 7.24 -2.05
N ILE A 104 4.70 7.30 -2.84
CA ILE A 104 6.07 7.11 -2.34
C ILE A 104 6.41 8.18 -1.29
N ALA A 105 6.12 9.45 -1.58
CA ALA A 105 6.37 10.56 -0.66
C ALA A 105 5.57 10.42 0.66
N LEU A 106 4.30 10.01 0.58
CA LEU A 106 3.49 9.73 1.76
C LEU A 106 4.08 8.58 2.59
N THR A 107 4.55 7.52 1.92
CA THR A 107 5.19 6.37 2.57
C THR A 107 6.50 6.76 3.28
N GLU A 108 7.32 7.60 2.65
CA GLU A 108 8.55 8.12 3.27
C GLU A 108 8.28 9.05 4.46
N ILE A 109 7.24 9.89 4.38
CA ILE A 109 6.83 10.77 5.48
C ILE A 109 6.35 9.95 6.69
N ILE A 110 5.54 8.91 6.45
CA ILE A 110 5.10 7.98 7.48
C ILE A 110 6.33 7.31 8.14
N GLY A 111 7.29 6.84 7.33
CA GLY A 111 8.52 6.23 7.85
C GLY A 111 9.39 7.18 8.66
N LYS A 112 9.49 8.45 8.28
CA LYS A 112 10.23 9.48 9.05
C LYS A 112 9.55 9.81 10.37
N ASN A 113 8.23 9.91 10.39
CA ASN A 113 7.47 10.18 11.61
C ASN A 113 7.57 9.03 12.61
N ALA A 114 7.58 7.78 12.14
CA ALA A 114 7.84 6.62 12.99
C ALA A 114 9.21 6.72 13.69
N ARG A 115 10.27 7.01 12.91
CA ARG A 115 11.64 7.16 13.45
C ARG A 115 11.79 8.33 14.42
N ALA A 116 11.14 9.45 14.13
CA ALA A 116 11.18 10.63 15.01
C ALA A 116 10.49 10.36 16.36
N LYS A 117 9.46 9.52 16.37
CA LYS A 117 8.78 9.09 17.59
C LYS A 117 9.67 8.16 18.43
N ASP A 118 10.36 7.22 17.77
CA ASP A 118 11.34 6.32 18.41
C ASP A 118 12.55 7.08 18.99
N GLU A 119 12.92 8.24 18.42
CA GLU A 119 13.96 9.12 18.96
C GLU A 119 13.45 9.93 20.16
N GLN A 120 12.24 10.46 20.12
CA GLN A 120 11.64 11.18 21.25
C GLN A 120 11.40 10.28 22.47
N GLU A 121 11.04 9.01 22.28
CA GLU A 121 10.84 8.07 23.37
C GLU A 121 12.18 7.67 24.05
N ARG A 122 13.30 7.67 23.29
CA ARG A 122 14.65 7.39 23.84
C ARG A 122 15.30 8.55 24.58
N ASP A 123 14.96 9.79 24.22
CA ASP A 123 15.47 10.99 24.90
C ASP A 123 14.71 11.30 26.22
N HIS A 124 13.63 10.57 26.50
CA HIS A 124 12.80 10.72 27.70
C HIS A 124 12.93 9.56 28.72
N GLU A 125 13.80 8.58 28.46
CA GLU A 125 14.23 7.53 29.41
C GLU A 125 15.59 7.88 30.07
#